data_AF-A0A7C1JEX6-F1
#
_entry.id   AF-A0A7C1JEX6-F1
#
_cell.length_a   1.000
_cell.length_b   1.000
_cell.length_c   1.000
_cell.angle_alpha   90.00
_cell.angle_beta   90.00
_cell.angle_gamma   90.00
#
_symmetry.space_group_name_H-M   'P 1'
#
loop_
_entity.id
_entity.type
_entity.pdbx_description
1 polymer ?
#
loop_
_entity_poly.entity_id
_entity_poly.type
_entity_poly.pdbx_seq_one_letter_code
_entity_poly.pdbx_strand_id
1 'polypeptide(L)' 'MTTLRGHAGDVRACAISPDGRRIVSASDDKTLKIWGLPE' A
#
# COMPACT_ATOMS: atom_id res chain seq x y z
N MET A 1 10.78 2.85 -10.85
CA MET A 1 10.56 2.86 -9.39
C MET A 1 9.41 3.81 -9.11
N THR A 2 8.26 3.29 -8.67
CA THR A 2 7.08 4.10 -8.34
C THR A 2 7.00 4.24 -6.83
N THR A 3 6.80 5.45 -6.33
CA THR A 3 6.59 5.71 -4.90
C THR A 3 5.12 5.97 -4.64
N LEU A 4 4.49 5.16 -3.79
CA LEU A 4 3.10 5.35 -3.38
C LEU A 4 3.06 6.31 -2.19
N ARG A 5 2.62 7.55 -2.44
CA ARG A 5 2.51 8.60 -1.42
C ARG A 5 1.09 8.67 -0.90
N GLY A 6 0.93 8.76 0.42
CA GLY A 6 -0.38 9.03 1.00
C GLY A 6 -0.55 8.66 2.47
N HIS A 7 0.32 7.83 3.04
CA HIS A 7 0.35 7.63 4.49
C HIS A 7 0.97 8.84 5.19
N ALA A 8 0.40 9.21 6.34
CA ALA A 8 0.89 10.30 7.18
C ALA A 8 1.84 9.82 8.29
N GLY A 9 2.01 8.51 8.44
CA GLY A 9 2.90 7.87 9.42
C GLY A 9 3.67 6.70 8.83
N ASP A 10 4.49 6.06 9.65
CA ASP A 10 5.30 4.91 9.25
C ASP A 10 4.42 3.77 8.72
N VAL A 11 4.86 3.13 7.64
CA VAL A 11 4.24 1.90 7.14
C VAL A 11 4.85 0.73 7.90
N ARG A 12 4.02 -0.05 8.58
CA ARG A 12 4.44 -1.18 9.41
C ARG A 12 4.35 -2.53 8.70
N ALA A 13 3.47 -2.63 7.70
CA ALA A 13 3.29 -3.84 6.91
C ALA A 13 2.76 -3.55 5.50
N CYS A 14 3.09 -4.43 4.55
CA CYS A 14 2.48 -4.44 3.23
C CYS A 14 2.26 -5.88 2.73
N ALA A 15 1.29 -6.04 1.83
CA ALA A 15 1.00 -7.30 1.16
C ALA A 15 0.58 -7.04 -0.29
N ILE A 16 0.87 -7.98 -1.18
CA ILE A 16 0.48 -7.96 -2.60
C ILE A 16 -0.58 -9.04 -2.81
N SER A 17 -1.60 -8.75 -3.60
CA SER A 17 -2.59 -9.75 -4.00
C SER A 17 -1.97 -10.83 -4.90
N PRO A 18 -2.49 -12.07 -4.90
CA PRO A 18 -1.94 -13.16 -5.72
C PRO A 18 -1.92 -12.87 -7.23
N ASP A 19 -2.85 -12.04 -7.71
CA ASP A 19 -2.93 -11.59 -9.11
C ASP A 19 -1.93 -10.47 -9.44
N GLY A 20 -1.19 -9.96 -8.44
CA GLY A 20 -0.22 -8.88 -8.61
C GLY A 20 -0.84 -7.51 -8.93
N ARG A 21 -2.16 -7.36 -8.87
CA ARG A 21 -2.86 -6.11 -9.30
C ARG A 21 -3.11 -5.13 -8.17
N ARG A 22 -2.97 -5.57 -6.92
CA ARG A 22 -3.23 -4.73 -5.74
C ARG A 22 -2.14 -4.86 -4.70
N ILE A 23 -1.87 -3.74 -4.03
CA ILE A 23 -1.06 -3.69 -2.82
C ILE A 23 -1.95 -3.17 -1.69
N VAL A 24 -1.81 -3.74 -0.50
CA VAL A 24 -2.38 -3.20 0.74
C VAL A 24 -1.23 -2.80 1.66
N SER A 25 -1.31 -1.60 2.24
CA SER A 25 -0.36 -1.10 3.23
C SER A 25 -1.07 -0.70 4.52
N ALA A 26 -0.44 -1.01 5.66
CA ALA A 26 -0.89 -0.64 7.01
C ALA A 26 0.09 0.34 7.66
N SER A 27 -0.43 1.40 8.27
CA SER A 27 0.37 2.48 8.83
C SER A 27 -0.07 2.89 10.23
N ASP A 28 0.87 3.47 10.99
CA ASP A 28 0.62 4.11 12.29
C ASP A 28 -0.32 5.33 12.18
N ASP A 29 -0.60 5.81 10.96
CA ASP A 29 -1.65 6.83 10.71
C ASP A 29 -3.09 6.32 10.91
N LYS A 30 -3.24 5.07 11.39
CA LYS A 30 -4.52 4.39 11.66
C LYS A 30 -5.33 4.11 10.39
N THR A 31 -4.68 4.06 9.23
CA THR A 31 -5.34 3.72 7.97
C THR A 31 -4.73 2.48 7.31
N LEU A 32 -5.60 1.79 6.56
CA LEU A 32 -5.19 0.87 5.50
C LEU A 32 -5.38 1.58 4.16
N LYS A 33 -4.42 1.44 3.25
CA LYS A 33 -4.55 1.93 1.87
C LYS A 33 -4.43 0.78 0.88
N ILE A 34 -5.29 0.82 -0.13
CA ILE A 34 -5.31 -0.14 -1.24
C ILE A 34 -4.86 0.60 -2.49
N TRP A 35 -3.87 0.04 -3.18
CA TRP A 35 -3.28 0.62 -4.37
C TRP A 35 -3.52 -0.31 -5.55
N GLY A 36 -4.12 0.22 -6.62
CA GLY A 36 -4.16 -0.46 -7.90
C GLY A 36 -2.83 -0.28 -8.63
N LEU A 37 -2.29 -1.36 -9.18
CA LEU A 37 -1.14 -1.29 -10.08
C LEU A 37 -1.64 -1.25 -11.52
N PRO A 38 -1.11 -0.35 -12.37
CA PRO A 38 -1.37 -0.40 -13.81
C PRO A 38 -0.79 -1.71 -14.39
N GLU A 39 -1.38 -2.18 -15.49
CA GLU A 39 -0.88 -3.34 -16.25
C GLU A 39 0.56 -3.14 -16.75
#